data_AF-A0A2S0KSI5-F1
#
_entry.id   AF-A0A2S0KSI5-F1
#
_cell.length_a   1.000
_cell.length_b   1.000
_cell.length_c   1.000
_cell.angle_alpha   90.00
_cell.angle_beta   90.00
_cell.angle_gamma   90.00
#
_symmetry.space_group_name_H-M   'P 1'
#
loop_
_entity.id
_entity.type
_entity.pdbx_description
1 polymer ?
#
loop_
_entity_poly.entity_id
_entity_poly.type
_entity_poly.pdbx_seq_one_letter_code
_entity_poly.pdbx_strand_id
1 'polypeptide(L)'
;MFEFTDTRYTHMPFASPGENGEPKQFCCIQIDGLWKLYHFTGRKWKRVMTGLPADATECGPTAEYEDGIWKISFIAGGWKGDRRFRLYRMYGLNSKPMAQKFADVGFVRKDQVCYGWRHGPVIIEEPGRIVTLNFHNVAYLYRVSYDPFQPNKLLISGEYPDEEIFSWTYQPGMKLLKSVFADGVAAYKCAMYDGECFYAERLVGFEDRRIRKAQTLGFAVLPAEEYITETEEFIPNHENPEFE
;
A
#
# COMPACT_ATOMS: atom_id res chain seq x y z
N MET A 1 15.58 -0.01 -11.06
CA MET A 1 14.64 0.53 -10.02
C MET A 1 14.70 -0.40 -8.82
N PHE A 2 14.58 0.12 -7.59
CA PHE A 2 14.69 -0.66 -6.36
C PHE A 2 16.00 -1.45 -6.20
N GLU A 3 17.12 -0.81 -6.54
CA GLU A 3 18.44 -1.41 -6.40
C GLU A 3 19.03 -1.11 -5.02
N PHE A 4 19.58 -2.16 -4.41
CA PHE A 4 20.24 -2.12 -3.11
C PHE A 4 21.59 -2.83 -3.25
N THR A 5 22.67 -2.12 -2.94
CA THR A 5 24.05 -2.63 -3.06
C THR A 5 24.55 -3.30 -1.78
N ASP A 6 23.68 -3.47 -0.78
CA ASP A 6 24.00 -4.07 0.51
C ASP A 6 23.00 -5.17 0.89
N THR A 7 23.04 -5.60 2.16
CA THR A 7 22.28 -6.73 2.71
C THR A 7 21.10 -6.30 3.58
N ARG A 8 20.71 -5.02 3.56
CA ARG A 8 19.60 -4.53 4.40
C ARG A 8 18.29 -5.20 4.02
N TYR A 9 17.46 -5.48 5.01
CA TYR A 9 16.09 -5.93 4.77
C TYR A 9 15.23 -4.78 4.23
N THR A 10 14.47 -5.07 3.18
CA THR A 10 13.64 -4.11 2.45
C THR A 10 12.32 -4.76 2.06
N HIS A 11 11.23 -4.00 2.13
CA HIS A 11 9.93 -4.45 1.65
C HIS A 11 9.01 -3.26 1.30
N MET A 12 7.76 -3.57 0.95
CA MET A 12 6.74 -2.61 0.53
C MET A 12 7.23 -1.60 -0.52
N PRO A 13 7.77 -2.05 -1.67
CA PRO A 13 8.14 -1.15 -2.75
C PRO A 13 6.92 -0.34 -3.20
N PHE A 14 7.10 0.90 -3.58
CA PHE A 14 6.08 1.68 -4.27
C PHE A 14 6.76 2.72 -5.16
N ALA A 15 6.32 2.85 -6.39
CA ALA A 15 6.80 3.88 -7.29
C ALA A 15 5.62 4.60 -7.93
N SER A 16 5.81 5.88 -8.26
CA SER A 16 4.79 6.70 -8.93
C SER A 16 5.49 7.75 -9.78
N PRO A 17 4.93 8.10 -10.96
CA PRO A 17 5.51 9.13 -11.81
C PRO A 17 5.50 10.49 -11.11
N GLY A 18 6.60 11.22 -11.23
CA GLY A 18 6.74 12.61 -10.82
C GLY A 18 6.21 13.57 -11.88
N GLU A 19 6.64 14.83 -11.79
CA GLU A 19 6.17 15.92 -12.66
C GLU A 19 6.39 15.63 -14.14
N ASN A 20 7.55 15.09 -14.49
CA ASN A 20 7.95 14.82 -15.87
C ASN A 20 7.89 13.32 -16.19
N GLY A 21 7.16 12.54 -15.41
CA GLY A 21 7.06 11.09 -15.58
C GLY A 21 8.23 10.29 -15.00
N GLU A 22 9.22 10.94 -14.39
CA GLU A 22 10.32 10.25 -13.74
C GLU A 22 9.84 9.46 -12.50
N PRO A 23 10.31 8.23 -12.28
CA PRO A 23 9.86 7.45 -11.14
C PRO A 23 10.38 8.01 -9.82
N LYS A 24 9.48 8.27 -8.88
CA LYS A 24 9.85 8.39 -7.47
C LYS A 24 9.58 7.07 -6.76
N GLN A 25 10.62 6.54 -6.12
CA GLN A 25 10.57 5.26 -5.44
C GLN A 25 10.51 5.46 -3.92
N PHE A 26 9.69 4.65 -3.27
CA PHE A 26 9.49 4.57 -1.83
C PHE A 26 9.54 3.11 -1.37
N CYS A 27 10.05 2.86 -0.19
CA CYS A 27 10.02 1.54 0.44
C CYS A 27 10.13 1.64 1.97
N CYS A 28 10.00 0.50 2.66
CA CYS A 28 10.45 0.40 4.04
C CYS A 28 11.80 -0.32 4.11
N ILE A 29 12.68 0.17 4.96
CA ILE A 29 14.00 -0.41 5.28
C ILE A 29 14.03 -0.67 6.77
N GLN A 30 14.52 -1.84 7.18
CA GLN A 30 14.62 -2.18 8.60
C GLN A 30 15.83 -1.48 9.23
N ILE A 31 15.62 -0.87 10.40
CA ILE A 31 16.65 -0.27 11.25
C ILE A 31 16.37 -0.75 12.68
N ASP A 32 17.33 -1.43 13.31
CA ASP A 32 17.22 -1.92 14.68
C ASP A 32 15.92 -2.70 14.95
N GLY A 33 15.52 -3.56 14.01
CA GLY A 33 14.29 -4.36 14.08
C GLY A 33 12.98 -3.63 13.70
N LEU A 34 13.04 -2.32 13.41
CA LEU A 34 11.88 -1.51 13.07
C LEU A 34 11.88 -1.11 11.60
N TRP A 35 10.74 -1.24 10.93
CA TRP A 35 10.58 -0.75 9.57
C TRP A 35 10.44 0.76 9.56
N LYS A 36 11.22 1.41 8.69
CA LYS A 36 11.25 2.86 8.52
C LYS A 36 11.04 3.26 7.08
N LEU A 37 10.39 4.39 6.86
CA LEU A 37 10.07 4.88 5.53
C LEU A 37 11.28 5.53 4.83
N TYR A 38 11.52 5.13 3.59
CA TYR A 38 12.60 5.65 2.74
C TYR A 38 12.08 6.04 1.37
N HIS A 39 12.80 6.97 0.73
CA HIS A 39 12.62 7.30 -0.68
C HIS A 39 13.97 7.31 -1.40
N PHE A 40 13.95 7.03 -2.70
CA PHE A 40 15.14 7.16 -3.53
C PHE A 40 15.33 8.62 -3.99
N THR A 41 16.58 9.05 -4.03
CA THR A 41 16.99 10.41 -4.46
C THR A 41 17.50 10.44 -5.90
N GLY A 42 17.47 9.32 -6.62
CA GLY A 42 18.19 9.12 -7.88
C GLY A 42 19.62 8.62 -7.69
N ARG A 43 20.18 8.74 -6.48
CA ARG A 43 21.53 8.26 -6.14
C ARG A 43 21.56 7.32 -4.95
N LYS A 44 20.78 7.63 -3.91
CA LYS A 44 20.75 6.87 -2.67
C LYS A 44 19.37 6.85 -2.03
N TRP A 45 19.15 5.85 -1.18
CA TRP A 45 18.00 5.77 -0.28
C TRP A 45 18.17 6.77 0.87
N LYS A 46 17.16 7.61 1.07
CA LYS A 46 17.10 8.61 2.15
C LYS A 46 15.85 8.39 2.99
N ARG A 47 15.99 8.45 4.32
CA ARG A 47 14.88 8.34 5.25
C ARG A 47 13.90 9.50 5.06
N VAL A 48 12.61 9.20 5.07
CA VAL A 48 11.55 10.21 5.19
C VAL A 48 11.42 10.57 6.67
N MET A 49 11.61 11.84 7.01
CA MET A 49 11.61 12.28 8.39
C MET A 49 10.17 12.58 8.84
N THR A 50 9.48 11.56 9.34
CA THR A 50 8.07 11.65 9.75
C THR A 50 7.87 12.37 11.09
N GLY A 51 8.90 12.47 11.92
CA GLY A 51 8.79 13.05 13.26
C GLY A 51 7.97 12.22 14.25
N LEU A 52 7.55 11.00 13.86
CA LEU A 52 6.94 10.03 14.75
C LEU A 52 7.98 9.49 15.76
N PRO A 53 7.53 8.91 16.89
CA PRO A 53 8.44 8.32 17.87
C PRO A 53 9.44 7.36 17.25
N ALA A 54 10.67 7.35 17.79
CA ALA A 54 11.77 6.58 17.22
C ALA A 54 11.45 5.07 17.15
N ASP A 55 10.70 4.56 18.12
CA ASP A 55 10.25 3.18 18.25
C ASP A 55 8.94 2.85 17.51
N ALA A 56 8.39 3.79 16.73
CA ALA A 56 7.23 3.51 15.87
C ALA A 56 7.66 2.71 14.63
N THR A 57 6.86 1.74 14.21
CA THR A 57 7.00 1.13 12.88
C THR A 57 6.35 2.06 11.85
N GLU A 58 7.01 2.29 10.72
CA GLU A 58 6.56 3.16 9.63
C GLU A 58 6.65 2.37 8.31
N CYS A 59 5.52 2.08 7.66
CA CYS A 59 5.54 1.24 6.48
C CYS A 59 4.32 1.37 5.53
N GLY A 60 4.31 0.57 4.46
CA GLY A 60 3.27 0.59 3.43
C GLY A 60 3.16 1.90 2.67
N PRO A 61 4.26 2.48 2.15
CA PRO A 61 4.16 3.73 1.42
C PRO A 61 3.32 3.62 0.16
N THR A 62 2.54 4.67 -0.07
CA THR A 62 2.11 5.09 -1.40
C THR A 62 2.37 6.58 -1.59
N ALA A 63 2.35 7.03 -2.83
CA ALA A 63 2.58 8.42 -3.15
C ALA A 63 1.96 8.83 -4.49
N GLU A 64 1.60 10.10 -4.58
CA GLU A 64 1.22 10.77 -5.81
C GLU A 64 1.92 12.12 -5.87
N TYR A 65 2.23 12.58 -7.08
CA TYR A 65 2.69 13.94 -7.33
C TYR A 65 1.52 14.77 -7.85
N GLU A 66 1.14 15.79 -7.10
CA GLU A 66 0.02 16.67 -7.44
C GLU A 66 0.32 18.06 -6.88
N ASP A 67 0.00 19.11 -7.64
CA ASP A 67 0.22 20.51 -7.25
C ASP A 67 1.68 20.85 -6.89
N GLY A 68 2.64 20.25 -7.59
CA GLY A 68 4.08 20.48 -7.35
C GLY A 68 4.61 19.85 -6.07
N ILE A 69 3.84 18.97 -5.41
CA ILE A 69 4.24 18.34 -4.16
C ILE A 69 3.94 16.84 -4.13
N TRP A 70 4.85 16.09 -3.50
CA TRP A 70 4.62 14.68 -3.19
C TRP A 70 3.62 14.55 -2.05
N LYS A 71 2.43 14.01 -2.33
CA LYS A 71 1.45 13.60 -1.32
C LYS A 71 1.71 12.13 -1.02
N ILE A 72 2.15 11.83 0.20
CA ILE A 72 2.63 10.51 0.63
C ILE A 72 1.67 9.97 1.67
N SER A 73 1.33 8.68 1.60
CA SER A 73 0.59 8.01 2.65
C SER A 73 1.32 6.75 3.12
N PHE A 74 1.12 6.38 4.38
CA PHE A 74 1.78 5.23 5.00
C PHE A 74 1.06 4.84 6.30
N ILE A 75 1.26 3.60 6.73
CA ILE A 75 0.82 3.09 8.03
C ILE A 75 1.93 3.28 9.06
N ALA A 76 1.61 3.79 10.24
CA ALA A 76 2.55 3.82 11.35
C ALA A 76 1.90 3.61 12.72
N GLY A 77 2.66 3.05 13.66
CA GLY A 77 2.12 2.62 14.95
C GLY A 77 3.11 1.84 15.81
N GLY A 78 2.61 1.29 16.91
CA GLY A 78 3.32 0.30 17.72
C GLY A 78 4.34 0.84 18.73
N TRP A 79 4.45 2.16 18.92
CA TRP A 79 5.40 2.75 19.87
C TRP A 79 4.93 2.63 21.32
N LYS A 80 5.84 2.77 22.29
CA LYS A 80 5.58 2.57 23.73
C LYS A 80 4.39 3.38 24.27
N GLY A 81 4.18 4.59 23.75
CA GLY A 81 3.11 5.51 24.19
C GLY A 81 1.75 5.26 23.53
N ASP A 82 1.70 4.62 22.37
CA ASP A 82 0.46 4.21 21.71
C ASP A 82 0.75 3.04 20.76
N ARG A 83 0.15 1.89 21.08
CA ARG A 83 0.36 0.66 20.31
C ARG A 83 -0.47 0.60 19.04
N ARG A 84 -1.45 1.49 18.85
CA ARG A 84 -2.37 1.44 17.71
C ARG A 84 -1.70 1.94 16.44
N PHE A 85 -2.02 1.29 15.33
CA PHE A 85 -1.62 1.71 14.00
C PHE A 85 -2.64 2.66 13.37
N ARG A 86 -2.13 3.58 12.55
CA ARG A 86 -2.92 4.59 11.84
C ARG A 86 -2.40 4.75 10.42
N LEU A 87 -3.31 5.07 9.52
CA LEU A 87 -3.00 5.63 8.21
C LEU A 87 -2.67 7.11 8.37
N TYR A 88 -1.52 7.53 7.85
CA TYR A 88 -1.07 8.90 7.82
C TYR A 88 -0.98 9.41 6.39
N ARG A 89 -1.15 10.74 6.23
CA ARG A 89 -0.85 11.48 5.00
C ARG A 89 0.17 12.59 5.29
N MET A 90 1.11 12.80 4.38
CA MET A 90 2.10 13.87 4.39
C MET A 90 2.07 14.62 3.07
N TYR A 91 2.17 15.95 3.13
CA TYR A 91 2.34 16.82 1.96
C TYR A 91 3.78 17.30 1.88
N GLY A 92 4.60 16.57 1.14
CA GLY A 92 6.03 16.78 1.03
C GLY A 92 6.83 15.85 1.93
N LEU A 93 8.10 15.63 1.56
CA LEU A 93 8.99 14.66 2.21
C LEU A 93 9.44 15.05 3.63
N ASN A 94 9.24 16.31 4.02
CA ASN A 94 9.70 16.87 5.31
C ASN A 94 8.54 17.43 6.16
N SER A 95 7.30 17.16 5.77
CA SER A 95 6.12 17.72 6.44
C SER A 95 5.63 16.84 7.58
N LYS A 96 4.90 17.44 8.52
CA LYS A 96 4.31 16.70 9.63
C LYS A 96 3.22 15.75 9.10
N PRO A 97 3.22 14.46 9.48
CA PRO A 97 2.17 13.53 9.10
C PRO A 97 0.85 13.85 9.81
N MET A 98 -0.24 13.70 9.07
CA MET A 98 -1.61 13.89 9.53
C MET A 98 -2.29 12.53 9.63
N ALA A 99 -2.74 12.14 10.82
CA ALA A 99 -3.51 10.92 11.00
C ALA A 99 -4.85 11.02 10.26
N GLN A 100 -5.19 9.98 9.51
CA GLN A 100 -6.41 9.91 8.70
C GLN A 100 -7.43 8.99 9.36
N LYS A 101 -7.01 7.75 9.65
CA LYS A 101 -7.84 6.68 10.26
C LYS A 101 -6.97 5.77 11.11
N PHE A 102 -7.59 5.04 12.03
CA PHE A 102 -6.99 3.82 12.55
C PHE A 102 -7.00 2.75 11.46
N ALA A 103 -5.86 2.11 11.20
CA ALA A 103 -5.71 1.17 10.11
C ALA A 103 -4.43 0.34 10.25
N ASP A 104 -4.47 -0.91 9.81
CA ASP A 104 -3.29 -1.78 9.66
C ASP A 104 -2.78 -1.79 8.21
N VAL A 105 -3.66 -1.55 7.25
CA VAL A 105 -3.38 -1.48 5.82
C VAL A 105 -4.15 -0.33 5.19
N GLY A 106 -3.65 0.21 4.07
CA GLY A 106 -4.36 1.26 3.36
C GLY A 106 -3.44 2.32 2.76
N PHE A 107 -4.07 3.28 2.10
CA PHE A 107 -3.45 4.42 1.48
C PHE A 107 -4.42 5.59 1.34
N VAL A 108 -3.87 6.79 1.15
CA VAL A 108 -4.63 7.96 0.67
C VAL A 108 -4.12 8.36 -0.70
N ARG A 109 -5.05 8.62 -1.61
CA ARG A 109 -4.78 9.14 -2.95
C ARG A 109 -5.87 10.13 -3.32
N LYS A 110 -5.50 11.38 -3.62
CA LYS A 110 -6.43 12.50 -3.86
C LYS A 110 -7.43 12.64 -2.70
N ASP A 111 -8.70 12.46 -2.99
CA ASP A 111 -9.87 12.43 -2.11
C ASP A 111 -10.26 11.02 -1.66
N GLN A 112 -9.64 9.98 -2.21
CA GLN A 112 -9.84 8.60 -1.83
C GLN A 112 -9.04 8.25 -0.56
N VAL A 113 -9.72 7.72 0.45
CA VAL A 113 -9.12 7.14 1.66
C VAL A 113 -9.45 5.65 1.69
N CYS A 114 -8.47 4.82 1.35
CA CYS A 114 -8.56 3.36 1.42
C CYS A 114 -7.89 2.88 2.70
N TYR A 115 -8.61 2.17 3.57
CA TYR A 115 -8.08 1.72 4.85
C TYR A 115 -8.75 0.43 5.31
N GLY A 116 -8.04 -0.37 6.09
CA GLY A 116 -8.59 -1.59 6.64
C GLY A 116 -7.81 -2.11 7.83
N TRP A 117 -8.39 -3.11 8.47
CA TRP A 117 -7.76 -3.83 9.57
C TRP A 117 -7.09 -5.09 9.08
N ARG A 118 -6.28 -5.68 9.95
CA ARG A 118 -5.57 -6.91 9.62
C ARG A 118 -6.50 -8.05 9.20
N HIS A 119 -7.71 -8.15 9.73
CA HIS A 119 -8.69 -9.18 9.33
C HIS A 119 -9.73 -8.68 8.32
N GLY A 120 -9.51 -7.50 7.73
CA GLY A 120 -10.53 -6.78 7.00
C GLY A 120 -11.64 -6.21 7.91
N PRO A 121 -12.68 -5.61 7.32
CA PRO A 121 -12.77 -5.31 5.88
C PRO A 121 -11.76 -4.23 5.44
N VAL A 122 -11.67 -4.03 4.14
CA VAL A 122 -11.06 -2.82 3.54
C VAL A 122 -12.19 -1.89 3.11
N ILE A 123 -12.11 -0.64 3.57
CA ILE A 123 -13.07 0.42 3.30
C ILE A 123 -12.40 1.43 2.35
N ILE A 124 -13.11 1.83 1.31
CA ILE A 124 -12.69 2.84 0.35
C ILE A 124 -13.70 3.97 0.44
N GLU A 125 -13.30 5.06 1.07
CA GLU A 125 -14.09 6.31 1.12
C GLU A 125 -13.69 7.19 -0.06
N GLU A 126 -14.67 7.58 -0.87
CA GLU A 126 -14.53 8.49 -2.02
C GLU A 126 -15.64 9.56 -1.95
N PRO A 127 -15.53 10.68 -2.68
CA PRO A 127 -16.63 11.63 -2.76
C PRO A 127 -17.91 10.94 -3.24
N GLY A 128 -18.98 11.08 -2.44
CA GLY A 128 -20.31 10.57 -2.77
C GLY A 128 -20.52 9.08 -2.55
N ARG A 129 -19.51 8.31 -2.13
CA ARG A 129 -19.68 6.87 -1.89
C ARG A 129 -18.67 6.25 -0.92
N ILE A 130 -19.08 5.14 -0.31
CA ILE A 130 -18.22 4.24 0.46
C ILE A 130 -18.33 2.85 -0.12
N VAL A 131 -17.20 2.23 -0.45
CA VAL A 131 -17.13 0.83 -0.87
C VAL A 131 -16.49 0.01 0.25
N THR A 132 -17.13 -1.09 0.65
CA THR A 132 -16.60 -2.02 1.65
C THR A 132 -16.30 -3.36 1.00
N LEU A 133 -15.08 -3.84 1.20
CA LEU A 133 -14.57 -5.13 0.72
C LEU A 133 -14.41 -6.07 1.91
N ASN A 134 -15.26 -7.08 1.99
CA ASN A 134 -15.17 -8.16 2.96
C ASN A 134 -14.46 -9.35 2.32
N PHE A 135 -13.40 -9.85 2.97
CA PHE A 135 -12.53 -10.90 2.43
C PHE A 135 -12.91 -12.26 3.00
N HIS A 136 -13.04 -13.26 2.14
CA HIS A 136 -13.38 -14.63 2.51
C HIS A 136 -12.13 -15.49 2.56
N ASN A 137 -12.06 -16.40 3.53
CA ASN A 137 -10.93 -17.31 3.73
C ASN A 137 -9.56 -16.62 3.80
N VAL A 138 -9.50 -15.36 4.24
CA VAL A 138 -8.26 -14.62 4.46
C VAL A 138 -8.02 -14.55 5.97
N ALA A 139 -6.84 -14.97 6.42
CA ALA A 139 -6.47 -14.85 7.83
C ALA A 139 -6.01 -13.42 8.14
N TYR A 140 -5.09 -12.89 7.33
CA TYR A 140 -4.57 -11.53 7.53
C TYR A 140 -4.28 -10.80 6.22
N LEU A 141 -4.52 -9.49 6.23
CA LEU A 141 -4.07 -8.53 5.23
C LEU A 141 -2.77 -7.90 5.71
N TYR A 142 -1.78 -7.90 4.81
CA TYR A 142 -0.46 -7.33 5.05
C TYR A 142 -0.22 -6.04 4.31
N ARG A 143 -0.86 -5.84 3.16
CA ARG A 143 -0.75 -4.61 2.38
C ARG A 143 -2.00 -4.41 1.52
N VAL A 144 -2.42 -3.16 1.44
CA VAL A 144 -3.31 -2.65 0.39
C VAL A 144 -2.67 -1.40 -0.18
N SER A 145 -2.48 -1.37 -1.49
CA SER A 145 -1.98 -0.21 -2.25
C SER A 145 -2.62 -0.20 -3.63
N TYR A 146 -2.10 0.59 -4.57
CA TYR A 146 -2.66 0.71 -5.92
C TYR A 146 -1.56 0.71 -6.99
N ASP A 147 -1.95 0.38 -8.22
CA ASP A 147 -1.13 0.60 -9.42
C ASP A 147 -1.20 2.10 -9.80
N PRO A 148 -0.08 2.85 -9.80
CA PRO A 148 -0.09 4.29 -10.12
C PRO A 148 -0.59 4.60 -11.53
N PHE A 149 -0.52 3.65 -12.47
CA PHE A 149 -0.99 3.81 -13.84
C PHE A 149 -2.44 3.32 -14.02
N GLN A 150 -2.97 2.55 -13.06
CA GLN A 150 -4.37 2.12 -13.01
C GLN A 150 -4.88 2.24 -11.57
N PRO A 151 -5.13 3.45 -11.05
CA PRO A 151 -5.32 3.67 -9.62
C PRO A 151 -6.57 3.02 -9.01
N ASN A 152 -7.52 2.59 -9.82
CA ASN A 152 -8.67 1.77 -9.40
C ASN A 152 -8.30 0.29 -9.21
N LYS A 153 -7.10 -0.13 -9.60
CA LYS A 153 -6.58 -1.48 -9.38
C LYS A 153 -5.81 -1.51 -8.08
N LEU A 154 -6.43 -2.11 -7.08
CA LEU A 154 -5.82 -2.39 -5.79
C LEU A 154 -4.80 -3.50 -5.94
N LEU A 155 -3.67 -3.36 -5.24
CA LEU A 155 -2.67 -4.39 -5.02
C LEU A 155 -2.78 -4.82 -3.56
N ILE A 156 -3.18 -6.07 -3.34
CA ILE A 156 -3.53 -6.62 -2.03
C ILE A 156 -2.62 -7.81 -1.77
N SER A 157 -2.04 -7.92 -0.58
CA SER A 157 -1.32 -9.12 -0.17
C SER A 157 -1.64 -9.48 1.26
N GLY A 158 -1.68 -10.77 1.54
CA GLY A 158 -2.09 -11.31 2.83
C GLY A 158 -1.64 -12.75 3.00
N GLU A 159 -2.19 -13.42 3.99
CA GLU A 159 -2.09 -14.86 4.17
C GLU A 159 -3.46 -15.52 4.37
N TYR A 160 -3.55 -16.74 3.91
CA TYR A 160 -4.65 -17.65 4.16
C TYR A 160 -4.52 -18.30 5.55
N PRO A 161 -5.58 -18.96 6.07
CA PRO A 161 -5.54 -19.67 7.36
C PRO A 161 -4.49 -20.77 7.49
N ASP A 162 -4.00 -21.31 6.39
CA ASP A 162 -2.91 -22.30 6.33
C ASP A 162 -1.52 -21.66 6.22
N GLU A 163 -1.42 -20.34 6.43
CA GLU A 163 -0.20 -19.54 6.36
C GLU A 163 0.39 -19.39 4.94
N GLU A 164 -0.31 -19.86 3.90
CA GLU A 164 0.09 -19.60 2.52
C GLU A 164 -0.11 -18.11 2.18
N ILE A 165 0.89 -17.53 1.55
CA ILE A 165 0.89 -16.12 1.17
C ILE A 165 0.19 -15.93 -0.17
N PHE A 166 -0.71 -14.96 -0.24
CA PHE A 166 -1.32 -14.54 -1.49
C PHE A 166 -0.96 -13.11 -1.87
N SER A 167 -1.11 -12.83 -3.16
CA SER A 167 -1.05 -11.49 -3.73
C SER A 167 -2.10 -11.39 -4.82
N TRP A 168 -2.93 -10.37 -4.75
CA TRP A 168 -4.07 -10.15 -5.64
C TRP A 168 -4.03 -8.76 -6.25
N THR A 169 -4.55 -8.65 -7.47
CA THR A 169 -5.09 -7.39 -7.98
C THR A 169 -6.60 -7.43 -7.94
N TYR A 170 -7.23 -6.37 -7.45
CA TYR A 170 -8.68 -6.23 -7.45
C TYR A 170 -9.11 -4.87 -8.01
N GLN A 171 -10.11 -4.85 -8.89
CA GLN A 171 -10.72 -3.60 -9.37
C GLN A 171 -12.17 -3.49 -8.85
N PRO A 172 -12.40 -2.68 -7.80
CA PRO A 172 -13.75 -2.47 -7.26
C PRO A 172 -14.74 -1.97 -8.31
N GLY A 173 -16.01 -2.33 -8.17
CA GLY A 173 -17.09 -2.05 -9.12
C GLY A 173 -17.07 -2.94 -10.37
N MET A 174 -15.88 -3.25 -10.89
CA MET A 174 -15.71 -4.19 -12.01
C MET A 174 -15.66 -5.65 -11.54
N LYS A 175 -15.41 -5.88 -10.25
CA LYS A 175 -15.24 -7.21 -9.64
C LYS A 175 -14.19 -8.08 -10.36
N LEU A 176 -13.13 -7.45 -10.86
CA LEU A 176 -12.03 -8.16 -11.52
C LEU A 176 -10.97 -8.52 -10.49
N LEU A 177 -10.95 -9.80 -10.09
CA LEU A 177 -9.94 -10.35 -9.17
C LEU A 177 -8.95 -11.23 -9.93
N LYS A 178 -7.66 -11.04 -9.66
CA LYS A 178 -6.59 -11.90 -10.19
C LYS A 178 -5.55 -12.18 -9.11
N SER A 179 -5.09 -13.43 -9.01
CA SER A 179 -3.84 -13.75 -8.34
C SER A 179 -2.65 -13.23 -9.13
N VAL A 180 -1.63 -12.76 -8.43
CA VAL A 180 -0.41 -12.17 -8.98
C VAL A 180 0.79 -12.98 -8.53
N PHE A 181 1.57 -13.45 -9.51
CA PHE A 181 2.76 -14.24 -9.28
C PHE A 181 4.00 -13.52 -9.83
N ALA A 182 5.06 -13.50 -9.05
CA ALA A 182 6.38 -13.04 -9.46
C ALA A 182 7.36 -14.20 -9.28
N ASP A 183 8.04 -14.59 -10.35
CA ASP A 183 9.07 -15.66 -10.30
C ASP A 183 8.56 -16.98 -9.71
N GLY A 184 7.32 -17.35 -10.09
CA GLY A 184 6.67 -18.59 -9.69
C GLY A 184 6.09 -18.60 -8.27
N VAL A 185 6.20 -17.51 -7.51
CA VAL A 185 5.62 -17.37 -6.16
C VAL A 185 4.63 -16.20 -6.10
N ALA A 186 3.80 -16.14 -5.06
CA ALA A 186 2.93 -14.98 -4.84
C ALA A 186 3.76 -13.69 -4.79
N ALA A 187 3.35 -12.66 -5.54
CA ALA A 187 4.03 -11.36 -5.60
C ALA A 187 3.80 -10.56 -4.31
N TYR A 188 4.33 -11.04 -3.20
CA TYR A 188 4.05 -10.54 -1.86
C TYR A 188 4.41 -9.06 -1.71
N LYS A 189 3.47 -8.27 -1.18
CA LYS A 189 3.61 -6.82 -0.96
C LYS A 189 4.10 -6.09 -2.22
N CYS A 190 3.70 -6.50 -3.43
CA CYS A 190 4.28 -5.95 -4.66
C CYS A 190 3.89 -4.49 -4.95
N ALA A 191 4.62 -3.89 -5.87
CA ALA A 191 4.22 -2.68 -6.59
C ALA A 191 4.40 -2.90 -8.10
N MET A 192 3.52 -2.24 -8.85
CA MET A 192 3.58 -2.16 -10.30
C MET A 192 4.12 -0.79 -10.71
N TYR A 193 4.99 -0.77 -11.71
CA TYR A 193 5.41 0.48 -12.37
C TYR A 193 5.72 0.20 -13.83
N ASP A 194 4.96 0.81 -14.73
CA ASP A 194 5.16 0.71 -16.18
C ASP A 194 5.27 -0.74 -16.68
N GLY A 195 4.35 -1.59 -16.22
CA GLY A 195 4.32 -3.02 -16.56
C GLY A 195 5.34 -3.90 -15.80
N GLU A 196 6.27 -3.30 -15.06
CA GLU A 196 7.22 -4.04 -14.23
C GLU A 196 6.65 -4.30 -12.83
N CYS A 197 6.99 -5.46 -12.25
CA CYS A 197 6.61 -5.84 -10.89
C CYS A 197 7.83 -5.87 -9.98
N PHE A 198 7.71 -5.23 -8.82
CA PHE A 198 8.69 -5.28 -7.73
C PHE A 198 8.04 -5.88 -6.49
N TYR A 199 8.60 -6.94 -5.91
CA TYR A 199 7.97 -7.68 -4.81
C TYR A 199 8.96 -7.95 -3.67
N ALA A 200 8.42 -8.29 -2.50
CA ALA A 200 9.19 -8.60 -1.30
C ALA A 200 9.52 -10.11 -1.26
N GLU A 201 10.65 -10.47 -1.86
CA GLU A 201 11.20 -11.83 -1.87
C GLU A 201 11.51 -12.28 -0.43
N ARG A 202 11.14 -13.52 -0.10
CA ARG A 202 11.49 -14.16 1.18
C ARG A 202 12.95 -14.61 1.15
N LEU A 203 13.70 -14.33 2.22
CA LEU A 203 15.04 -14.86 2.41
C LEU A 203 15.03 -16.08 3.33
N VAL A 204 14.98 -15.86 4.65
CA VAL A 204 15.01 -16.95 5.66
C VAL A 204 13.74 -16.89 6.52
N GLY A 205 13.63 -15.87 7.36
CA GLY A 205 12.46 -15.60 8.19
C GLY A 205 11.26 -15.05 7.41
N PHE A 206 10.11 -14.96 8.08
CA PHE A 206 8.88 -14.43 7.48
C PHE A 206 8.98 -12.94 7.12
N GLU A 207 9.58 -12.12 7.98
CA GLU A 207 9.80 -10.68 7.72
C GLU A 207 11.19 -10.39 7.11
N ASP A 208 12.05 -11.40 6.96
CA ASP A 208 13.37 -11.26 6.32
C ASP A 208 13.18 -11.17 4.81
N ARG A 209 12.89 -9.95 4.35
CA ARG A 209 12.53 -9.66 2.97
C ARG A 209 13.57 -8.81 2.27
N ARG A 210 13.61 -8.96 0.94
CA ARG A 210 14.31 -8.04 0.05
C ARG A 210 13.45 -7.71 -1.15
N ILE A 211 13.45 -6.44 -1.55
CA ILE A 211 12.77 -6.03 -2.78
C ILE A 211 13.56 -6.58 -3.98
N ARG A 212 12.83 -7.25 -4.88
CA ARG A 212 13.34 -7.74 -6.16
C ARG A 212 12.45 -7.28 -7.31
N LYS A 213 13.07 -7.08 -8.46
CA LYS A 213 12.36 -6.98 -9.73
C LYS A 213 12.03 -8.38 -10.22
N ALA A 214 10.76 -8.64 -10.51
CA ALA A 214 10.32 -9.90 -11.08
C ALA A 214 10.95 -10.12 -12.46
N GLN A 215 11.47 -11.33 -12.72
CA GLN A 215 11.91 -11.74 -14.06
C GLN A 215 10.74 -12.27 -14.88
N THR A 216 9.77 -12.87 -14.19
CA THR A 216 8.51 -13.37 -14.75
C THR A 216 7.34 -12.85 -13.94
N LEU A 217 6.29 -12.42 -14.63
CA LEU A 217 5.07 -11.91 -14.03
C LEU A 217 3.89 -12.70 -14.58
N GLY A 218 3.12 -13.32 -13.70
CA GLY A 218 1.96 -14.14 -14.05
C GLY A 218 0.69 -13.64 -13.36
N PHE A 219 -0.44 -13.89 -14.01
CA PHE A 219 -1.78 -13.61 -13.47
C PHE A 219 -2.69 -14.81 -13.67
N ALA A 220 -3.48 -15.14 -12.63
CA ALA A 220 -4.57 -16.10 -12.74
C ALA A 220 -5.88 -15.42 -12.34
N VAL A 221 -6.91 -15.50 -13.19
CA VAL A 221 -8.23 -14.95 -12.88
C VAL A 221 -8.87 -15.78 -11.78
N LEU A 222 -9.45 -15.11 -10.78
CA LEU A 222 -10.22 -15.73 -9.71
C LEU A 222 -11.69 -15.31 -9.79
N PRO A 223 -12.64 -16.18 -9.39
CA PRO A 223 -14.05 -15.81 -9.25
C PRO A 223 -14.21 -14.86 -8.07
N ALA A 224 -14.33 -13.55 -8.32
CA ALA A 224 -14.26 -12.53 -7.28
C ALA A 224 -15.26 -12.74 -6.14
N GLU A 225 -16.47 -13.18 -6.45
CA GLU A 225 -17.56 -13.43 -5.50
C GLU A 225 -17.25 -14.54 -4.48
N GLU A 226 -16.33 -15.46 -4.76
CA GLU A 226 -15.90 -16.49 -3.81
C GLU A 226 -14.90 -15.95 -2.78
N TYR A 227 -14.22 -14.84 -3.08
CA TYR A 227 -13.11 -14.30 -2.27
C TYR A 227 -13.42 -12.95 -1.65
N ILE A 228 -14.27 -12.14 -2.28
CA ILE A 228 -14.59 -10.77 -1.86
C ILE A 228 -16.08 -10.49 -2.02
N THR A 229 -16.74 -10.12 -0.93
CA THR A 229 -18.04 -9.46 -0.98
C THR A 229 -17.82 -7.94 -0.98
N GLU A 230 -18.18 -7.31 -2.09
CA GLU A 230 -18.19 -5.86 -2.26
C GLU A 230 -19.60 -5.30 -2.00
N THR A 231 -19.70 -4.31 -1.13
CA THR A 231 -20.89 -3.49 -0.92
C THR A 231 -20.58 -2.02 -1.17
N GLU A 232 -21.58 -1.27 -1.62
CA GLU A 232 -21.46 0.16 -1.93
C GLU A 232 -22.60 0.92 -1.28
N GLU A 233 -22.26 2.01 -0.60
CA GLU A 233 -23.19 2.94 0.03
C GLU A 233 -22.99 4.33 -0.58
N PHE A 234 -24.07 4.94 -1.10
CA PHE A 234 -24.03 6.31 -1.60
C PHE A 234 -24.20 7.29 -0.44
N ILE A 235 -23.31 8.28 -0.37
CA ILE A 235 -23.45 9.39 0.55
C ILE A 235 -24.17 10.51 -0.21
N PRO A 236 -25.40 10.88 0.18
CA PRO A 236 -26.08 12.02 -0.42
C PRO A 236 -25.20 13.26 -0.23
N ASN A 237 -24.92 13.99 -1.32
CA ASN A 237 -24.45 15.36 -1.16
C ASN A 237 -25.55 16.10 -0.39
N HIS A 238 -25.25 16.61 0.80
CA HIS A 238 -26.09 17.66 1.36
C HIS A 238 -26.17 18.76 0.30
N GLU A 239 -27.39 19.03 -0.18
CA GLU A 239 -27.69 20.11 -1.10
C GLU A 239 -26.98 21.37 -0.61
N ASN A 240 -26.19 21.97 -1.50
CA ASN A 240 -25.63 23.28 -1.27
C ASN A 240 -26.84 24.24 -1.15
N PRO A 241 -27.14 24.84 0.01
CA PRO A 241 -28.32 25.68 0.17
C PRO A 241 -28.15 27.08 -0.48
N GLU A 242 -27.12 27.29 -1.28
CA GLU A 242 -26.79 28.60 -1.89
C GLU A 242 -27.37 28.81 -3.29
N PHE A 243 -28.28 27.94 -3.74
CA PHE A 243 -29.04 28.17 -4.98
C PHE A 243 -30.53 27.80 -4.79
N GLU A 244 -31.22 28.56 -3.95
CA GLU A 244 -32.67 28.83 -4.07
C GLU A 244 -32.91 30.34 -4.19
#